data_AF-A0A522XQC8-F1
#
_entry.id   AF-A0A522XQC8-F1
#
_cell.length_a   1.000
_cell.length_b   1.000
_cell.length_c   1.000
_cell.angle_alpha   90.00
_cell.angle_beta   90.00
_cell.angle_gamma   90.00
#
_symmetry.space_group_name_H-M   'P 1'
#
loop_
_entity.id
_entity.type
_entity.pdbx_description
1 polymer ?
#
loop_
_entity_poly.entity_id
_entity_poly.type
_entity_poly.pdbx_seq_one_letter_code
_entity_poly.pdbx_strand_id
1 'polypeptide(L)'
;MLKTPESRERWLFWLVALLVLGAGLGLRDPWPADEPRFALVARQMVESGQWLFPMRGDELYSDKPPLFMWLQGLALLLTGHLRIAFLLPTLLASLGTLWLLRDLGARMFSREAGAYSAWALLFTFAFTFQARRAQIDPLLVFWTTLSAYGLLRHLVRGPDWRMWMLGWFAAGLGVITKGVGVVALLVLVPAAFAHLRGWKGIGEAGWRSPRAWLGPLALLVPVLLWAVPMLSVVQASGDPALHGYANDLLLRQTAQRYTDPWHHRQPFWYYLVVIATQWL
;
A
#
# COMPACT_ATOMS: atom_id res chain seq x y z
N MET A 1 -2.36 33.27 6.59
CA MET A 1 -2.00 31.92 7.09
C MET A 1 -0.50 31.59 7.07
N LEU A 2 0.38 32.39 6.43
CA LEU A 2 1.84 32.13 6.34
C LEU A 2 2.66 33.00 7.32
N LYS A 3 2.42 32.85 8.63
CA LYS A 3 3.01 33.73 9.65
C LYS A 3 4.47 33.41 10.02
N THR A 4 4.94 32.18 9.79
CA THR A 4 6.31 31.74 10.14
C THR A 4 7.05 31.17 8.93
N PRO A 5 8.40 31.22 8.89
CA PRO A 5 9.20 30.55 7.87
C PRO A 5 8.87 29.06 7.76
N GLU A 6 8.63 28.39 8.89
CA GLU A 6 8.23 26.98 8.94
C GLU A 6 6.88 26.71 8.24
N SER A 7 5.90 27.60 8.43
CA SER A 7 4.61 27.49 7.75
C SER A 7 4.81 27.64 6.24
N ARG A 8 5.63 28.60 5.81
CA ARG A 8 5.95 28.82 4.39
C ARG A 8 6.61 27.61 3.76
N GLU A 9 7.61 27.00 4.40
CA GLU A 9 8.27 25.79 3.89
C GLU A 9 7.28 24.62 3.78
N ARG A 10 6.43 24.41 4.79
CA ARG A 10 5.44 23.32 4.73
C ARG A 10 4.44 23.50 3.60
N TRP A 11 3.94 24.72 3.40
CA TRP A 11 3.03 25.03 2.28
C TRP A 11 3.73 24.89 0.93
N LEU A 12 4.98 25.36 0.83
CA LEU A 12 5.80 25.19 -0.36
C LEU A 12 6.00 23.71 -0.68
N PHE A 13 6.34 22.88 0.31
CA PHE A 13 6.50 21.45 0.14
C PHE A 13 5.23 20.81 -0.43
N TRP A 14 4.06 21.06 0.17
CA TRP A 14 2.82 20.45 -0.30
C TRP A 14 2.38 20.96 -1.67
N LEU A 15 2.61 22.24 -1.97
CA LEU A 15 2.38 22.78 -3.30
C LEU A 15 3.27 22.08 -4.33
N VAL A 16 4.57 21.96 -4.06
CA VAL A 16 5.51 21.28 -4.96
C VAL A 16 5.17 19.81 -5.10
N ALA A 17 4.86 19.11 -4.01
CA ALA A 17 4.45 17.71 -4.05
C ALA A 17 3.20 17.51 -4.90
N LEU A 18 2.18 18.37 -4.74
CA LEU A 18 0.96 18.31 -5.54
C LEU A 18 1.23 18.59 -7.01
N LEU A 19 2.07 19.58 -7.33
CA LEU A 19 2.44 19.89 -8.71
C LEU A 19 3.24 18.75 -9.35
N VAL A 20 4.24 18.21 -8.67
CA VAL A 20 5.11 17.14 -9.19
C VAL A 20 4.31 15.86 -9.40
N LEU A 21 3.53 15.43 -8.41
CA LEU A 21 2.80 14.17 -8.46
C LEU A 21 1.48 14.28 -9.24
N GLY A 22 0.82 15.43 -9.17
CA GLY A 22 -0.46 15.70 -9.85
C GLY A 22 -0.33 16.23 -11.28
N ALA A 23 0.87 16.58 -11.73
CA ALA A 23 1.09 17.04 -13.10
C ALA A 23 0.57 16.02 -14.12
N GLY A 24 -0.31 16.46 -15.02
CA GLY A 24 -0.90 15.63 -16.06
C GLY A 24 -2.17 14.88 -15.65
N LEU A 25 -2.66 15.04 -14.41
CA LEU A 25 -3.95 14.48 -13.98
C LEU A 25 -5.08 15.00 -14.89
N GLY A 26 -5.84 14.08 -15.50
CA GLY A 26 -6.91 14.42 -16.44
C GLY A 26 -6.45 14.72 -17.88
N LEU A 27 -5.15 14.88 -18.13
CA LEU A 27 -4.62 15.30 -19.44
C LEU A 27 -4.23 14.13 -20.37
N ARG A 28 -4.25 12.89 -19.88
CA ARG A 28 -3.90 11.71 -20.67
C ARG A 28 -4.79 10.51 -20.35
N ASP A 29 -4.86 9.59 -21.30
CA ASP A 29 -5.45 8.27 -21.10
C ASP A 29 -4.44 7.31 -20.41
N PRO A 30 -4.93 6.20 -19.83
CA PRO A 30 -4.08 5.18 -19.23
C PRO A 30 -3.11 4.58 -20.25
N TRP A 31 -1.82 4.55 -19.92
CA TRP A 31 -0.74 4.00 -20.75
C TRP A 31 0.58 3.90 -19.95
N PRO A 32 1.36 2.80 -20.02
CA PRO A 32 1.22 1.58 -20.83
C PRO A 32 0.70 0.38 -20.00
N ALA A 33 0.34 -0.72 -20.68
CA ALA A 33 -0.17 -2.04 -20.22
C ALA A 33 -0.86 -2.17 -18.84
N ASP A 34 -0.18 -1.86 -17.73
CA ASP A 34 -0.75 -1.93 -16.38
C ASP A 34 -1.87 -0.91 -16.15
N GLU A 35 -1.70 0.34 -16.60
CA GLU A 35 -2.69 1.38 -16.34
C GLU A 35 -4.03 1.10 -17.04
N PRO A 36 -4.05 0.77 -18.35
CA PRO A 36 -5.28 0.38 -19.03
C PRO A 36 -5.96 -0.82 -18.38
N ARG A 37 -5.17 -1.79 -17.89
CA ARG A 37 -5.68 -3.00 -17.24
C ARG A 37 -6.47 -2.66 -15.98
N PHE A 38 -5.87 -1.93 -15.04
CA PHE A 38 -6.57 -1.56 -13.80
C PHE A 38 -7.74 -0.61 -14.05
N ALA A 39 -7.56 0.35 -14.96
CA ALA A 39 -8.61 1.30 -15.34
C ALA A 39 -9.82 0.60 -16.00
N LEU A 40 -9.59 -0.41 -16.85
CA LEU A 40 -10.65 -1.20 -17.46
C LEU A 40 -11.41 -2.00 -16.41
N VAL A 41 -10.70 -2.69 -15.50
CA VAL A 41 -11.33 -3.44 -14.40
C VAL A 41 -12.20 -2.51 -13.56
N ALA A 42 -11.66 -1.37 -13.14
CA ALA A 42 -12.39 -0.38 -12.36
C ALA A 42 -13.62 0.17 -13.10
N ARG A 43 -13.53 0.41 -14.42
CA ARG A 43 -14.66 0.85 -15.23
C ARG A 43 -15.75 -0.22 -15.31
N GLN A 44 -15.39 -1.47 -15.62
CA GLN A 44 -16.35 -2.57 -15.72
C GLN A 44 -17.03 -2.86 -14.39
N MET A 45 -16.34 -2.70 -13.27
CA MET A 45 -16.94 -2.79 -11.94
C MET A 45 -18.05 -1.77 -11.71
N VAL A 46 -17.82 -0.52 -12.14
CA VAL A 46 -18.82 0.56 -12.06
C VAL A 46 -19.99 0.31 -13.01
N GLU A 47 -19.71 -0.09 -14.26
CA GLU A 47 -20.72 -0.34 -15.29
C GLU A 47 -21.63 -1.55 -14.97
N SER A 48 -21.05 -2.64 -14.46
CA SER A 48 -21.78 -3.89 -14.18
C SER A 48 -22.37 -3.97 -12.77
N GLY A 49 -21.86 -3.16 -11.83
CA GLY A 49 -22.17 -3.31 -10.41
C GLY A 49 -21.53 -4.53 -9.75
N GLN A 50 -20.67 -5.28 -10.45
CA GLN A 50 -19.96 -6.42 -9.90
C GLN A 50 -18.62 -5.99 -9.27
N TRP A 51 -18.60 -5.85 -7.95
CA TRP A 51 -17.41 -5.41 -7.19
C TRP A 51 -16.64 -6.57 -6.52
N LEU A 52 -17.29 -7.71 -6.31
CA LEU A 52 -16.71 -8.83 -5.56
C LEU A 52 -15.81 -9.71 -6.44
N PHE A 53 -16.22 -9.90 -7.71
CA PHE A 53 -15.49 -10.66 -8.74
C PHE A 53 -15.16 -9.76 -9.93
N PRO A 54 -14.04 -9.01 -9.87
CA PRO A 54 -13.71 -8.05 -10.93
C PRO A 54 -13.49 -8.76 -12.27
N MET A 55 -13.90 -8.10 -13.35
CA MET A 55 -13.73 -8.58 -14.72
C MET A 55 -12.67 -7.75 -15.44
N ARG A 56 -12.01 -8.36 -16.42
CA ARG A 56 -11.12 -7.69 -17.38
C ARG A 56 -11.50 -8.12 -18.79
N GLY A 57 -12.29 -7.30 -19.47
CA GLY A 57 -12.89 -7.70 -20.74
C GLY A 57 -13.96 -8.77 -20.50
N ASP A 58 -13.74 -9.95 -21.03
CA ASP A 58 -14.62 -11.13 -21.00
C ASP A 58 -14.24 -12.16 -19.92
N GLU A 59 -13.11 -11.97 -19.22
CA GLU A 59 -12.61 -12.91 -18.20
C GLU A 59 -12.63 -12.33 -16.77
N LEU A 60 -12.66 -13.24 -15.79
CA LEU A 60 -12.45 -12.91 -14.38
C LEU A 60 -11.01 -12.47 -14.12
N TYR A 61 -10.82 -11.37 -13.41
CA TYR A 61 -9.51 -10.80 -13.12
C TYR A 61 -8.94 -11.36 -11.80
N SER A 62 -8.28 -12.51 -11.83
CA SER A 62 -7.70 -13.19 -10.66
C SER A 62 -6.25 -12.81 -10.33
N ASP A 63 -5.67 -11.81 -11.02
CA ASP A 63 -4.25 -11.44 -10.88
C ASP A 63 -3.91 -10.74 -9.56
N LYS A 64 -4.84 -9.95 -9.03
CA LYS A 64 -4.67 -9.13 -7.81
C LYS A 64 -5.97 -9.00 -7.02
N PRO A 65 -5.88 -8.93 -5.68
CA PRO A 65 -7.02 -8.57 -4.85
C PRO A 65 -7.56 -7.17 -5.21
N PRO A 66 -8.84 -6.88 -4.91
CA PRO A 66 -9.55 -5.84 -5.63
C PRO A 66 -9.39 -4.42 -5.06
N LEU A 67 -8.73 -4.22 -3.91
CA LEU A 67 -8.74 -2.94 -3.20
C LEU A 67 -8.28 -1.75 -4.05
N PHE A 68 -7.24 -1.93 -4.88
CA PHE A 68 -6.78 -0.84 -5.75
C PHE A 68 -7.83 -0.45 -6.79
N MET A 69 -8.44 -1.45 -7.43
CA MET A 69 -9.50 -1.24 -8.42
C MET A 69 -10.79 -0.72 -7.77
N TRP A 70 -11.08 -1.10 -6.52
CA TRP A 70 -12.17 -0.51 -5.72
C TRP A 70 -11.98 0.98 -5.55
N LEU A 71 -10.77 1.43 -5.21
CA LEU A 71 -10.46 2.85 -5.05
C LEU A 71 -10.51 3.60 -6.38
N GLN A 72 -10.07 3.00 -7.49
CA GLN A 72 -10.21 3.59 -8.82
C GLN A 72 -11.68 3.66 -9.25
N GLY A 73 -12.48 2.62 -9.00
CA GLY A 73 -13.91 2.60 -9.29
C GLY A 73 -14.66 3.65 -8.46
N LEU A 74 -14.34 3.79 -7.18
CA LEU A 74 -14.90 4.84 -6.33
C LEU A 74 -14.51 6.24 -6.83
N ALA A 75 -13.24 6.43 -7.22
CA ALA A 75 -12.80 7.68 -7.84
C ALA A 75 -13.55 7.96 -9.15
N LEU A 76 -13.87 6.92 -9.93
CA LEU A 76 -14.67 7.05 -11.16
C LEU A 76 -16.11 7.45 -10.85
N LEU A 77 -16.74 6.86 -9.83
CA LEU A 77 -18.07 7.26 -9.37
C LEU A 77 -18.12 8.73 -8.91
N LEU A 78 -17.06 9.19 -8.21
CA LEU A 78 -16.99 10.56 -7.69
C LEU A 78 -16.68 11.61 -8.76
N THR A 79 -15.85 11.27 -9.74
CA THR A 79 -15.36 12.23 -10.73
C THR A 79 -16.09 12.17 -12.07
N GLY A 80 -16.73 11.04 -12.37
CA GLY A 80 -17.30 10.75 -13.69
C GLY A 80 -16.29 10.67 -14.83
N HIS A 81 -14.98 10.79 -14.55
CA HIS A 81 -13.97 10.99 -15.58
C HIS A 81 -12.78 10.04 -15.40
N LEU A 82 -12.67 9.05 -16.29
CA LEU A 82 -11.66 7.99 -16.18
C LEU A 82 -10.23 8.55 -16.12
N ARG A 83 -9.89 9.57 -16.92
CA ARG A 83 -8.57 10.23 -16.94
C ARG A 83 -8.14 10.88 -15.61
N ILE A 84 -9.09 11.14 -14.71
CA ILE A 84 -8.81 11.64 -13.36
C ILE A 84 -8.81 10.45 -12.40
N ALA A 85 -9.85 9.63 -12.47
CA ALA A 85 -10.10 8.52 -11.54
C ALA A 85 -8.93 7.54 -11.45
N PHE A 86 -8.31 7.18 -12.57
CA PHE A 86 -7.29 6.13 -12.59
C PHE A 86 -6.00 6.51 -11.84
N LEU A 87 -5.64 7.79 -11.80
CA LEU A 87 -4.45 8.31 -11.11
C LEU A 87 -4.73 8.75 -9.67
N LEU A 88 -6.00 9.00 -9.32
CA LEU A 88 -6.34 9.60 -8.04
C LEU A 88 -5.90 8.73 -6.84
N PRO A 89 -6.09 7.40 -6.82
CA PRO A 89 -5.62 6.58 -5.71
C PRO A 89 -4.10 6.61 -5.51
N THR A 90 -3.31 6.58 -6.59
CA THR A 90 -1.85 6.63 -6.48
C THR A 90 -1.34 8.00 -6.05
N LEU A 91 -1.98 9.08 -6.53
CA LEU A 91 -1.68 10.44 -6.09
C LEU A 91 -1.93 10.59 -4.59
N LEU A 92 -3.12 10.22 -4.11
CA LEU A 92 -3.48 10.33 -2.70
C LEU A 92 -2.61 9.45 -1.80
N ALA A 93 -2.33 8.21 -2.21
CA ALA A 93 -1.43 7.31 -1.49
C ALA A 93 -0.01 7.88 -1.39
N SER A 94 0.49 8.49 -2.46
CA SER A 94 1.84 9.08 -2.49
C SER A 94 1.93 10.32 -1.59
N LEU A 95 0.93 11.20 -1.63
CA LEU A 95 0.83 12.35 -0.71
C LEU A 95 0.70 11.89 0.75
N GLY A 96 -0.10 10.85 1.01
CA GLY A 96 -0.21 10.24 2.33
C GLY A 96 1.11 9.65 2.82
N THR A 97 1.88 9.01 1.93
CA THR A 97 3.21 8.47 2.23
C THR A 97 4.18 9.58 2.64
N LEU A 98 4.22 10.69 1.88
CA LEU A 98 5.03 11.86 2.20
C LEU A 98 4.65 12.46 3.56
N TRP A 99 3.35 12.50 3.88
CA TRP A 99 2.86 13.01 5.16
C TRP A 99 3.33 12.12 6.32
N LEU A 100 3.15 10.80 6.18
CA LEU A 100 3.57 9.82 7.19
C LEU A 100 5.07 9.89 7.44
N LEU A 101 5.89 9.94 6.38
CA LEU A 101 7.34 10.01 6.49
C LEU A 101 7.79 11.30 7.17
N ARG A 102 7.17 12.43 6.80
CA ARG A 102 7.45 13.74 7.38
C ARG A 102 7.12 13.78 8.87
N ASP A 103 5.92 13.33 9.24
CA ASP A 103 5.47 13.31 10.62
C ASP A 103 6.28 12.32 11.48
N LEU A 104 6.60 11.14 10.94
CA LEU A 104 7.41 10.16 11.65
C LEU A 104 8.84 10.66 11.90
N GLY A 105 9.50 11.20 10.87
CA GLY A 105 10.84 11.77 11.00
C GLY A 105 10.88 12.90 12.03
N ALA A 106 9.85 13.75 12.04
CA ALA A 106 9.70 14.82 13.03
C ALA A 106 9.54 14.31 14.47
N ARG A 107 8.82 13.20 14.66
CA ARG A 107 8.58 12.60 15.98
C ARG A 107 9.74 11.78 16.51
N MET A 108 10.52 11.18 15.60
CA MET A 108 11.62 10.28 15.97
C MET A 108 12.95 11.01 16.13
N PHE A 109 13.17 12.09 15.36
CA PHE A 109 14.45 12.78 15.32
C PHE A 109 14.28 14.29 15.56
N SER A 110 13.89 15.04 14.53
CA SER A 110 13.68 16.49 14.59
C SER A 110 12.77 16.94 13.46
N ARG A 111 12.21 18.15 13.57
CA ARG A 111 11.35 18.73 12.54
C ARG A 111 12.05 18.81 11.18
N GLU A 112 13.32 19.17 11.18
CA GLU A 112 14.19 19.25 10.01
C GLU A 112 14.39 17.86 9.39
N ALA A 113 14.66 16.84 10.21
CA ALA A 113 14.77 15.47 9.73
C ALA A 113 13.49 14.98 9.04
N GLY A 114 12.32 15.32 9.60
CA GLY A 114 11.03 15.05 8.96
C GLY A 114 10.83 15.81 7.65
N ALA A 115 11.21 17.09 7.59
CA ALA A 115 11.12 17.86 6.34
C ALA A 115 12.06 17.29 5.27
N TYR A 116 13.31 17.02 5.62
CA TYR A 116 14.33 16.50 4.71
C TYR A 116 14.00 15.10 4.21
N SER A 117 13.47 14.21 5.05
CA SER A 117 13.07 12.87 4.60
C SER A 117 11.95 12.93 3.55
N ALA A 118 10.98 13.82 3.73
CA ALA A 118 9.88 14.00 2.80
C ALA A 118 10.33 14.64 1.47
N TRP A 119 11.20 15.64 1.53
CA TRP A 119 11.83 16.23 0.34
C TRP A 119 12.69 15.21 -0.41
N ALA A 120 13.51 14.44 0.31
CA ALA A 120 14.35 13.40 -0.27
C ALA A 120 13.51 12.32 -0.97
N LEU A 121 12.42 11.86 -0.34
CA LEU A 121 11.52 10.89 -0.96
C LEU A 121 10.79 11.46 -2.19
N LEU A 122 10.29 12.70 -2.12
CA LEU A 122 9.64 13.35 -3.26
C LEU A 122 10.58 13.45 -4.47
N PHE A 123 11.87 13.69 -4.24
CA PHE A 123 12.87 13.76 -5.31
C PHE A 123 13.58 12.44 -5.60
N THR A 124 13.23 11.35 -4.92
CA THR A 124 13.65 10.01 -5.33
C THR A 124 12.94 9.66 -6.63
N PHE A 125 13.70 9.49 -7.71
CA PHE A 125 13.17 9.26 -9.05
C PHE A 125 12.17 8.09 -9.07
N ALA A 126 12.54 6.94 -8.48
CA ALA A 126 11.70 5.76 -8.45
C ALA A 126 10.33 6.02 -7.77
N PHE A 127 10.30 6.79 -6.68
CA PHE A 127 9.06 7.13 -5.99
C PHE A 127 8.14 7.97 -6.88
N THR A 128 8.65 9.09 -7.41
CA THR A 128 7.86 10.01 -8.24
C THR A 128 7.45 9.38 -9.57
N PHE A 129 8.32 8.55 -10.15
CA PHE A 129 8.02 7.78 -11.36
C PHE A 129 6.87 6.80 -11.12
N GLN A 130 6.91 6.01 -10.05
CA GLN A 130 5.86 5.03 -9.74
C GLN A 130 4.54 5.72 -9.34
N ALA A 131 4.61 6.82 -8.58
CA ALA A 131 3.44 7.59 -8.14
C ALA A 131 2.55 8.08 -9.31
N ARG A 132 3.16 8.36 -10.47
CA ARG A 132 2.51 8.90 -11.66
C ARG A 132 2.04 7.83 -12.67
N ARG A 133 2.20 6.56 -12.33
CA ARG A 133 1.92 5.42 -13.23
C ARG A 133 0.64 4.65 -12.93
N ALA A 134 -0.26 5.15 -12.08
CA ALA A 134 -1.52 4.48 -11.72
C ALA A 134 -1.35 2.96 -11.42
N GLN A 135 -0.19 2.57 -10.90
CA GLN A 135 0.13 1.20 -10.55
C GLN A 135 -0.31 0.90 -9.12
N ILE A 136 -0.39 -0.37 -8.79
CA ILE A 136 -0.77 -0.83 -7.46
C ILE A 136 0.30 -0.53 -6.39
N ASP A 137 1.53 -0.28 -6.81
CA ASP A 137 2.71 -0.14 -5.97
C ASP A 137 2.69 1.09 -5.04
N PRO A 138 2.39 2.32 -5.49
CA PRO A 138 2.24 3.47 -4.61
C PRO A 138 1.22 3.27 -3.48
N LEU A 139 0.11 2.56 -3.76
CA LEU A 139 -0.88 2.25 -2.72
C LEU A 139 -0.33 1.25 -1.70
N LEU A 140 0.40 0.22 -2.16
CA LEU A 140 1.08 -0.71 -1.26
C LEU A 140 2.15 0.00 -0.41
N VAL A 141 2.94 0.91 -1.00
CA VAL A 141 3.93 1.73 -0.29
C VAL A 141 3.25 2.55 0.79
N PHE A 142 2.10 3.17 0.50
CA PHE A 142 1.32 3.87 1.52
C PHE A 142 0.89 2.96 2.68
N TRP A 143 0.30 1.80 2.40
CA TRP A 143 -0.15 0.87 3.45
C TRP A 143 0.99 0.34 4.30
N THR A 144 2.11 -0.03 3.68
CA THR A 144 3.29 -0.51 4.39
C THR A 144 3.96 0.60 5.21
N THR A 145 3.96 1.84 4.70
CA THR A 145 4.44 3.02 5.44
C THR A 145 3.52 3.35 6.62
N LEU A 146 2.20 3.29 6.44
CA LEU A 146 1.23 3.49 7.52
C LEU A 146 1.35 2.39 8.58
N SER A 147 1.61 1.17 8.15
CA SER A 147 1.87 0.04 9.03
C SER A 147 3.12 0.29 9.89
N ALA A 148 4.25 0.56 9.25
CA ALA A 148 5.50 0.89 9.94
C ALA A 148 5.35 2.13 10.84
N TYR A 149 4.63 3.16 10.39
CA TYR A 149 4.32 4.36 11.18
C TYR A 149 3.61 4.01 12.49
N GLY A 150 2.53 3.23 12.42
CA GLY A 150 1.76 2.83 13.59
C GLY A 150 2.57 1.97 14.55
N LEU A 151 3.28 0.97 14.00
CA LEU A 151 4.13 0.07 14.78
C LEU A 151 5.29 0.82 15.46
N LEU A 152 6.04 1.65 14.74
CA LEU A 152 7.16 2.40 15.29
C LEU A 152 6.71 3.41 16.36
N ARG A 153 5.55 4.03 16.19
CA ARG A 153 4.98 4.90 17.23
C ARG A 153 4.68 4.13 18.51
N HIS A 154 4.17 2.91 18.42
CA HIS A 154 3.95 2.06 19.58
C HIS A 154 5.25 1.54 20.20
N LEU A 155 6.19 1.09 19.36
CA LEU A 155 7.38 0.35 19.78
C LEU A 155 8.48 1.26 20.33
N VAL A 156 8.64 2.47 19.80
CA VAL A 156 9.78 3.36 20.09
C VAL A 156 9.39 4.54 20.97
N ARG A 157 8.13 5.00 20.88
CA ARG A 157 7.66 6.21 21.60
C ARG A 157 6.80 5.89 22.83
N GLY A 158 6.59 4.61 23.11
CA GLY A 158 5.78 4.14 24.23
C GLY A 158 4.42 3.60 23.78
N PRO A 159 3.73 2.83 24.66
CA PRO A 159 2.63 1.99 24.23
C PRO A 159 1.44 2.83 23.73
N ASP A 160 1.28 2.87 22.42
CA ASP A 160 0.11 3.44 21.74
C ASP A 160 -0.67 2.31 21.06
N TRP A 161 -1.61 1.70 21.79
CA TRP A 161 -2.38 0.55 21.29
C TRP A 161 -3.27 0.89 20.09
N ARG A 162 -3.64 2.17 19.92
CA ARG A 162 -4.40 2.61 18.74
C ARG A 162 -3.51 2.57 17.50
N MET A 163 -2.28 3.09 17.61
CA MET A 163 -1.30 3.02 16.53
C MET A 163 -0.83 1.58 16.27
N TRP A 164 -0.75 0.73 17.29
CA TRP A 164 -0.51 -0.71 17.12
C TRP A 164 -1.58 -1.35 16.23
N MET A 165 -2.86 -1.23 16.61
CA MET A 165 -3.96 -1.79 15.81
C MET A 165 -4.03 -1.18 14.41
N LEU A 166 -3.85 0.14 14.28
CA LEU A 166 -3.80 0.80 12.97
C LEU A 166 -2.66 0.26 12.11
N GLY A 167 -1.49 0.01 12.71
CA GLY A 167 -0.32 -0.50 12.01
C GLY A 167 -0.57 -1.90 11.44
N TRP A 168 -1.16 -2.79 12.22
CA TRP A 168 -1.54 -4.12 11.77
C TRP A 168 -2.70 -4.11 10.76
N PHE A 169 -3.72 -3.29 10.99
CA PHE A 169 -4.83 -3.11 10.07
C PHE A 169 -4.35 -2.63 8.68
N ALA A 170 -3.43 -1.66 8.66
CA ALA A 170 -2.81 -1.18 7.43
C ALA A 170 -2.01 -2.29 6.71
N ALA A 171 -1.30 -3.16 7.44
CA ALA A 171 -0.65 -4.33 6.83
C ALA A 171 -1.68 -5.26 6.18
N GLY A 172 -2.84 -5.47 6.81
CA GLY A 172 -3.96 -6.22 6.23
C GLY A 172 -4.53 -5.58 4.95
N LEU A 173 -4.67 -4.26 4.91
CA LEU A 173 -5.01 -3.53 3.68
C LEU A 173 -3.96 -3.71 2.58
N GLY A 174 -2.67 -3.76 2.93
CA GLY A 174 -1.60 -4.10 2.00
C GLY A 174 -1.72 -5.53 1.44
N VAL A 175 -2.19 -6.48 2.25
CA VAL A 175 -2.47 -7.87 1.80
C VAL A 175 -3.59 -7.87 0.76
N ILE A 176 -4.73 -7.24 1.03
CA ILE A 176 -5.83 -7.14 0.05
C ILE A 176 -5.58 -6.09 -1.06
N THR A 177 -4.37 -5.53 -1.13
CA THR A 177 -3.90 -4.73 -2.26
C THR A 177 -3.03 -5.61 -3.18
N LYS A 178 -1.94 -6.21 -2.66
CA LYS A 178 -0.96 -6.92 -3.50
C LYS A 178 -0.47 -8.26 -2.92
N GLY A 179 -1.03 -8.74 -1.82
CA GLY A 179 -0.64 -9.98 -1.13
C GLY A 179 0.58 -9.84 -0.20
N VAL A 180 1.36 -8.76 -0.32
CA VAL A 180 2.65 -8.59 0.39
C VAL A 180 2.65 -7.56 1.53
N GLY A 181 1.47 -7.11 1.98
CA GLY A 181 1.36 -6.09 3.04
C GLY A 181 2.07 -6.46 4.36
N VAL A 182 2.20 -7.77 4.64
CA VAL A 182 2.89 -8.29 5.83
C VAL A 182 4.38 -7.95 5.90
N VAL A 183 5.00 -7.52 4.80
CA VAL A 183 6.41 -7.09 4.78
C VAL A 183 6.67 -5.95 5.78
N ALA A 184 5.69 -5.08 6.03
CA ALA A 184 5.82 -4.02 7.04
C ALA A 184 6.01 -4.56 8.47
N LEU A 185 5.53 -5.78 8.76
CA LEU A 185 5.69 -6.43 10.05
C LEU A 185 7.12 -6.87 10.32
N LEU A 186 8.01 -6.84 9.31
CA LEU A 186 9.44 -7.10 9.52
C LEU A 186 10.08 -6.11 10.48
N VAL A 187 9.47 -4.93 10.72
CA VAL A 187 9.86 -3.99 11.79
C VAL A 187 9.85 -4.66 13.18
N LEU A 188 9.02 -5.69 13.39
CA LEU A 188 8.98 -6.43 14.64
C LEU A 188 10.24 -7.26 14.90
N VAL A 189 10.99 -7.64 13.86
CA VAL A 189 12.22 -8.44 14.00
C VAL A 189 13.33 -7.67 14.72
N PRO A 190 13.81 -6.49 14.24
CA PRO A 190 14.80 -5.72 14.97
C PRO A 190 14.26 -5.22 16.30
N ALA A 191 12.96 -4.95 16.42
CA ALA A 191 12.35 -4.54 17.67
C ALA A 191 12.34 -5.67 18.73
N ALA A 192 12.04 -6.91 18.34
CA ALA A 192 12.17 -8.09 19.19
C ALA A 192 13.64 -8.35 19.57
N PHE A 193 14.55 -8.24 18.61
CA PHE A 193 15.99 -8.36 18.89
C PHE A 193 16.47 -7.33 19.92
N ALA A 194 16.10 -6.06 19.73
CA ALA A 194 16.46 -4.99 20.66
C ALA A 194 15.82 -5.18 22.05
N HIS A 195 14.58 -5.70 22.11
CA HIS A 195 13.94 -6.11 23.37
C HIS A 195 14.74 -7.20 24.08
N LEU A 196 15.12 -8.27 23.37
CA LEU A 196 15.92 -9.38 23.90
C LEU A 196 17.31 -8.93 24.38
N ARG A 197 17.88 -7.91 23.73
CA ARG A 197 19.16 -7.29 24.11
C ARG A 197 19.04 -6.26 25.24
N GLY A 198 17.83 -6.00 25.75
CA GLY A 198 17.61 -5.05 26.84
C GLY A 198 17.87 -3.59 26.44
N TRP A 199 17.70 -3.22 25.17
CA TRP A 199 17.86 -1.83 24.74
C TRP A 199 16.82 -0.94 25.42
N LYS A 200 17.28 0.17 26.03
CA LYS A 200 16.42 1.14 26.70
C LYS A 200 15.44 1.75 25.68
N GLY A 201 14.16 1.87 26.06
CA GLY A 201 13.10 2.47 25.24
C GLY A 201 12.27 1.51 24.38
N ILE A 202 12.73 0.27 24.12
CA ILE A 202 11.96 -0.74 23.35
C ILE A 202 11.28 -1.75 24.30
N GLY A 203 11.79 -1.91 25.52
CA GLY A 203 11.26 -2.81 26.55
C GLY A 203 9.90 -2.42 27.13
N GLU A 204 9.49 -1.16 27.00
CA GLU A 204 8.25 -0.61 27.55
C GLU A 204 7.05 -0.74 26.59
N ALA A 205 7.26 -1.26 25.38
CA ALA A 205 6.21 -1.41 24.36
C ALA A 205 5.14 -2.47 24.71
N GLY A 206 5.16 -3.05 25.91
CA GLY A 206 4.10 -3.95 26.35
C GLY A 206 4.04 -5.27 25.56
N TRP A 207 5.18 -5.78 25.08
CA TRP A 207 5.30 -7.04 24.32
C TRP A 207 4.62 -8.25 24.97
N ARG A 208 4.55 -8.28 26.31
CA ARG A 208 3.92 -9.35 27.10
C ARG A 208 2.44 -9.08 27.42
N SER A 209 1.91 -7.93 27.02
CA SER A 209 0.50 -7.60 27.23
C SER A 209 -0.37 -8.47 26.33
N PRO A 210 -1.46 -9.08 26.86
CA PRO A 210 -2.45 -9.75 26.03
C PRO A 210 -3.02 -8.85 24.91
N ARG A 211 -2.96 -7.52 25.10
CA ARG A 211 -3.39 -6.53 24.09
C ARG A 211 -2.55 -6.55 22.81
N ALA A 212 -1.34 -7.10 22.83
CA ALA A 212 -0.54 -7.29 21.63
C ALA A 212 -1.28 -8.14 20.57
N TRP A 213 -2.09 -9.10 21.00
CA TRP A 213 -2.90 -9.94 20.11
C TRP A 213 -4.01 -9.18 19.36
N LEU A 214 -4.38 -7.98 19.80
CA LEU A 214 -5.28 -7.11 19.04
C LEU A 214 -4.67 -6.68 17.70
N GLY A 215 -3.34 -6.72 17.56
CA GLY A 215 -2.65 -6.44 16.30
C GLY A 215 -2.98 -7.46 15.22
N PRO A 216 -2.58 -8.74 15.37
CA PRO A 216 -2.93 -9.80 14.43
C PRO A 216 -4.43 -9.85 14.11
N LEU A 217 -5.31 -9.66 15.10
CA LEU A 217 -6.75 -9.58 14.88
C LEU A 217 -7.13 -8.40 13.97
N ALA A 218 -6.55 -7.21 14.18
CA ALA A 218 -6.78 -6.04 13.35
C ALA A 218 -6.28 -6.24 11.90
N LEU A 219 -5.19 -6.99 11.68
CA LEU A 219 -4.75 -7.36 10.33
C LEU A 219 -5.75 -8.26 9.62
N LEU A 220 -6.37 -9.20 10.35
CA LEU A 220 -7.34 -10.13 9.77
C LEU A 220 -8.63 -9.43 9.35
N VAL A 221 -9.02 -8.31 9.99
CA VAL A 221 -10.26 -7.59 9.67
C VAL A 221 -10.42 -7.30 8.16
N PRO A 222 -9.54 -6.53 7.49
CA PRO A 222 -9.71 -6.23 6.06
C PRO A 222 -9.60 -7.49 5.19
N VAL A 223 -8.76 -8.45 5.57
CA VAL A 223 -8.59 -9.71 4.84
C VAL A 223 -9.88 -10.51 4.85
N LEU A 224 -10.47 -10.71 6.03
CA LEU A 224 -11.69 -11.49 6.21
C LEU A 224 -12.92 -10.76 5.65
N LEU A 225 -12.99 -9.43 5.77
CA LEU A 225 -14.09 -8.64 5.20
C LEU A 225 -14.22 -8.81 3.69
N TRP A 226 -13.13 -9.06 2.98
CA TRP A 226 -13.16 -9.37 1.55
C TRP A 226 -13.21 -10.87 1.28
N ALA A 227 -12.34 -11.66 1.91
CA ALA A 227 -12.18 -13.08 1.60
C ALA A 227 -13.42 -13.90 2.00
N VAL A 228 -14.07 -13.60 3.12
CA VAL A 228 -15.24 -14.37 3.59
C VAL A 228 -16.42 -14.25 2.64
N PRO A 229 -16.89 -13.04 2.24
CA PRO A 229 -17.96 -12.93 1.24
C PRO A 229 -17.59 -13.53 -0.12
N MET A 230 -16.34 -13.36 -0.56
CA MET A 230 -15.88 -13.93 -1.82
C MET A 230 -15.96 -15.46 -1.80
N LEU A 231 -15.38 -16.09 -0.77
CA LEU A 231 -15.37 -17.55 -0.63
C LEU A 231 -16.75 -18.14 -0.37
N SER A 232 -17.62 -17.44 0.36
CA SER A 232 -18.98 -17.91 0.59
C SER A 232 -19.79 -17.97 -0.70
N VAL A 233 -19.63 -16.97 -1.59
CA VAL A 233 -20.27 -16.98 -2.91
C VAL A 233 -19.66 -18.06 -3.80
N VAL A 234 -18.34 -18.22 -3.82
CA VAL A 234 -17.69 -19.32 -4.57
C VAL A 234 -18.25 -20.67 -4.15
N GLN A 235 -18.28 -20.96 -2.85
CA GLN A 235 -18.76 -22.22 -2.31
C GLN A 235 -20.24 -22.46 -2.59
N ALA A 236 -21.08 -21.42 -2.52
CA ALA A 236 -22.52 -21.53 -2.76
C ALA A 236 -22.86 -21.67 -4.26
N SER A 237 -22.05 -21.09 -5.14
CA SER A 237 -22.34 -21.05 -6.58
C SER A 237 -22.17 -22.39 -7.30
N GLY A 238 -21.21 -23.21 -6.86
CA GLY A 238 -20.78 -24.39 -7.62
C GLY A 238 -20.13 -24.08 -8.98
N ASP A 239 -19.90 -22.80 -9.32
CA ASP A 239 -19.39 -22.37 -10.63
C ASP A 239 -17.88 -22.63 -10.75
N PRO A 240 -17.42 -23.48 -11.69
CA PRO A 240 -16.00 -23.74 -11.90
C PRO A 240 -15.16 -22.48 -12.16
N ALA A 241 -15.73 -21.45 -12.80
CA ALA A 241 -15.01 -20.21 -13.09
C ALA A 241 -14.69 -19.43 -11.81
N LEU A 242 -15.63 -19.35 -10.87
CA LEU A 242 -15.42 -18.70 -9.57
C LEU A 242 -14.45 -19.48 -8.68
N HIS A 243 -14.48 -20.81 -8.75
CA HIS A 243 -13.49 -21.66 -8.06
C HIS A 243 -12.09 -21.45 -8.65
N GLY A 244 -11.98 -21.39 -9.99
CA GLY A 244 -10.74 -21.07 -10.68
C GLY A 244 -10.17 -19.71 -10.27
N TYR A 245 -11.03 -18.68 -10.24
CA TYR A 245 -10.66 -17.33 -9.77
C TYR A 245 -10.10 -17.35 -8.35
N ALA A 246 -10.77 -18.01 -7.41
CA ALA A 246 -10.33 -18.06 -6.01
C ALA A 246 -8.99 -18.81 -5.86
N ASN A 247 -8.83 -19.95 -6.55
CA ASN A 247 -7.58 -20.72 -6.53
C ASN A 247 -6.41 -19.95 -7.14
N ASP A 248 -6.62 -19.31 -8.29
CA ASP A 248 -5.57 -18.53 -8.93
C ASP A 248 -5.14 -17.37 -8.02
N LEU A 249 -6.08 -16.63 -7.45
CA LEU A 249 -5.80 -15.46 -6.63
C LEU A 249 -5.14 -15.81 -5.29
N LEU A 250 -5.67 -16.80 -4.57
CA LEU A 250 -5.23 -17.14 -3.21
C LEU A 250 -4.01 -18.07 -3.19
N LEU A 251 -3.88 -18.99 -4.14
CA LEU A 251 -2.81 -20.00 -4.12
C LEU A 251 -1.76 -19.72 -5.19
N ARG A 252 -2.16 -19.55 -6.44
CA ARG A 252 -1.20 -19.42 -7.54
C ARG A 252 -0.44 -18.10 -7.45
N GLN A 253 -1.15 -16.98 -7.35
CA GLN A 253 -0.56 -15.65 -7.32
C GLN A 253 0.16 -15.32 -6.01
N THR A 254 -0.22 -15.96 -4.89
CA THR A 254 0.27 -15.61 -3.55
C THR A 254 1.25 -16.63 -2.97
N ALA A 255 1.12 -17.92 -3.25
CA ALA A 255 2.02 -18.95 -2.72
C ALA A 255 2.94 -19.51 -3.82
N GLN A 256 2.36 -20.06 -4.89
CA GLN A 256 3.14 -20.74 -5.93
C GLN A 256 4.09 -19.77 -6.65
N ARG A 257 3.70 -18.50 -6.80
CA ARG A 257 4.53 -17.47 -7.42
C ARG A 257 5.87 -17.24 -6.73
N TYR A 258 5.99 -17.52 -5.42
CA TYR A 258 7.25 -17.36 -4.67
C TYR A 258 8.09 -18.64 -4.65
N THR A 259 7.48 -19.80 -4.80
CA THR A 259 8.17 -21.10 -4.78
C THR A 259 8.58 -21.57 -6.18
N ASP A 260 7.85 -21.18 -7.22
CA ASP A 260 8.12 -21.53 -8.62
C ASP A 260 7.80 -20.36 -9.58
N PRO A 261 8.72 -19.38 -9.72
CA PRO A 261 8.47 -18.17 -10.49
C PRO A 261 8.56 -18.41 -12.00
N TRP A 262 7.43 -18.68 -12.65
CA TRP A 262 7.33 -18.98 -14.09
C TRP A 262 7.64 -17.80 -15.05
N HIS A 263 7.83 -16.58 -14.55
CA HIS A 263 8.16 -15.38 -15.36
C HIS A 263 9.56 -14.82 -15.13
N HIS A 264 10.28 -15.28 -14.09
CA HIS A 264 11.61 -14.75 -13.79
C HIS A 264 12.68 -15.72 -14.26
N ARG A 265 13.27 -15.44 -15.44
CA ARG A 265 14.32 -16.25 -16.04
C ARG A 265 15.74 -15.83 -15.66
N GLN A 266 15.88 -14.83 -14.79
CA GLN A 266 17.19 -14.28 -14.43
C GLN A 266 17.81 -15.03 -13.25
N PRO A 267 19.14 -15.13 -13.19
CA PRO A 267 19.85 -15.75 -12.07
C PRO A 267 19.78 -14.88 -10.80
N PHE A 268 20.04 -15.48 -9.63
CA PHE A 268 19.91 -14.77 -8.34
C PHE A 268 20.75 -13.50 -8.21
N TRP A 269 21.92 -13.42 -8.88
CA TRP A 269 22.78 -12.25 -8.85
C TRP A 269 22.19 -11.05 -9.61
N TYR A 270 21.20 -11.26 -10.48
CA TYR A 270 20.49 -10.18 -11.19
C TYR A 270 19.88 -9.17 -10.20
N TYR A 271 19.42 -9.64 -9.03
CA TYR A 271 18.92 -8.76 -7.99
C TYR A 271 19.99 -7.80 -7.45
N LEU A 272 21.27 -8.19 -7.42
CA LEU A 272 22.36 -7.29 -7.02
C LEU A 272 22.54 -6.17 -8.05
N VAL A 273 22.38 -6.46 -9.34
CA VAL A 273 22.41 -5.45 -10.40
C VAL A 273 21.23 -4.50 -10.27
N VAL A 274 20.02 -5.01 -10.02
CA VAL A 274 18.84 -4.18 -9.76
C VAL A 274 19.05 -3.27 -8.56
N ILE A 275 19.59 -3.79 -7.45
CA ILE A 275 19.91 -2.98 -6.26
C ILE A 275 20.92 -1.89 -6.63
N ALA A 276 22.02 -2.24 -7.31
CA ALA A 276 23.07 -1.29 -7.65
C ALA A 276 22.63 -0.20 -8.65
N THR A 277 21.65 -0.47 -9.51
CA THR A 277 21.25 0.43 -10.60
C THR A 277 19.91 1.13 -10.38
N GLN A 278 19.04 0.59 -9.53
CA GLN A 278 17.67 1.09 -9.33
C GLN A 278 17.38 1.56 -7.91
N TRP A 279 18.26 1.30 -6.92
CA TRP A 279 18.06 1.74 -5.53
C TRP A 279 18.91 2.97 -5.15
N LEU A 280 19.74 3.46 -6.07
CA LEU A 280 20.50 4.72 -5.97
C LEU A 280 19.76 5.82 -6.74
#